data_AF-A0A5B6ULJ3-F1
#
_entry.id   AF-A0A5B6ULJ3-F1
#
_cell.length_a   1.000
_cell.length_b   1.000
_cell.length_c   1.000
_cell.angle_alpha   90.00
_cell.angle_beta   90.00
_cell.angle_gamma   90.00
#
_symmetry.space_group_name_H-M   'P 1'
#
loop_
_entity.id
_entity.type
_entity.pdbx_description
1 polymer ?
#
loop_
_entity_poly.entity_id
_entity_poly.type
_entity_poly.pdbx_seq_one_letter_code
_entity_poly.pdbx_strand_id
1 'polypeptide(L)'
;MNHNPQSSDGKHDDDSALSDFLASLMDYAPTIPDELVEHYLAKSGFQCPDVRLVRLVAVATQKFVAEVASDALQHCKARQAAVVKDKREKQQKVIYLCLLSFLISFGLSDPLLEQDKRLILTMDDLSKSLREYGVNVKHQEYFADSPSTGIDPASREE
;
A
#
# COMPACT_ATOMS: atom_id res chain seq x y z
N MET A 1 -53.24 19.61 -5.75
CA MET A 1 -52.30 18.91 -6.66
C MET A 1 -51.03 19.74 -6.74
N ASN A 2 -49.93 19.33 -6.10
CA ASN A 2 -48.65 20.02 -6.22
C ASN A 2 -47.65 19.02 -6.83
N HIS A 3 -47.43 19.12 -8.14
CA HIS A 3 -46.39 18.36 -8.83
C HIS A 3 -45.10 19.18 -8.74
N ASN A 4 -44.10 18.64 -8.03
CA ASN A 4 -42.73 19.13 -8.05
C ASN A 4 -41.91 18.21 -8.97
N PRO A 5 -41.31 18.68 -10.07
CA PRO A 5 -40.29 17.94 -10.80
C PRO A 5 -38.91 18.45 -10.35
N GLN A 6 -38.32 17.76 -9.37
CA GLN A 6 -36.87 17.77 -9.11
C GLN A 6 -36.46 16.29 -9.19
N SER A 7 -35.40 15.85 -9.85
CA SER A 7 -34.18 16.48 -10.34
C SER A 7 -33.45 15.40 -11.16
N SER A 8 -33.12 15.62 -12.43
CA SER A 8 -32.48 14.60 -13.29
C SER A 8 -31.24 15.10 -14.03
N ASP A 9 -30.58 16.15 -13.55
CA ASP A 9 -29.50 16.82 -14.29
C ASP A 9 -28.11 16.21 -14.05
N GLY A 10 -27.86 15.59 -12.89
CA GLY A 10 -26.54 15.03 -12.54
C GLY A 10 -26.22 13.64 -13.13
N LYS A 11 -27.16 13.01 -13.85
CA LYS A 11 -26.96 11.65 -14.41
C LYS A 11 -26.27 11.65 -15.77
N HIS A 12 -26.36 12.76 -16.51
CA HIS A 12 -25.87 12.83 -17.88
C HIS A 12 -24.35 13.03 -17.96
N ASP A 13 -23.79 13.75 -16.98
CA ASP A 13 -22.36 14.03 -16.90
C ASP A 13 -21.55 12.78 -16.56
N ASP A 14 -22.04 11.91 -15.68
CA ASP A 14 -21.37 10.65 -15.31
C ASP A 14 -21.36 9.64 -16.47
N ASP A 15 -22.49 9.51 -17.19
CA ASP A 15 -22.59 8.60 -18.34
C ASP A 15 -21.69 9.06 -19.49
N SER A 16 -21.60 10.37 -19.73
CA SER A 16 -20.70 10.94 -20.74
C SER A 16 -19.23 10.79 -20.33
N ALA A 17 -18.89 11.08 -19.08
CA ALA A 17 -17.54 10.88 -18.53
C ALA A 17 -17.11 9.41 -18.58
N LEU A 18 -18.02 8.47 -18.28
CA LEU A 18 -17.77 7.04 -18.40
C LEU A 18 -17.56 6.64 -19.87
N SER A 19 -18.36 7.17 -20.80
CA SER A 19 -18.18 6.87 -22.23
C SER A 19 -16.84 7.36 -22.76
N ASP A 20 -16.40 8.55 -22.34
CA ASP A 20 -15.12 9.13 -22.70
C ASP A 20 -13.96 8.33 -22.12
N PHE A 21 -14.10 7.88 -20.86
CA PHE A 21 -13.13 6.99 -20.23
C PHE A 21 -13.00 5.65 -20.99
N LEU A 22 -14.11 4.98 -21.31
CA LEU A 22 -14.09 3.72 -22.07
C LEU A 22 -13.52 3.92 -23.48
N ALA A 23 -13.78 5.07 -24.11
CA ALA A 23 -13.16 5.41 -25.39
C ALA A 23 -11.64 5.53 -25.25
N SER A 24 -11.14 6.18 -24.19
CA SER A 24 -9.70 6.30 -23.93
C SER A 24 -8.99 4.94 -23.73
N LEU A 25 -9.70 3.91 -23.26
CA LEU A 25 -9.15 2.57 -23.06
C LEU A 25 -8.82 1.84 -24.38
N MET A 26 -9.37 2.28 -25.52
CA MET A 26 -9.02 1.71 -26.82
C MET A 26 -7.57 1.96 -27.22
N ASP A 27 -6.98 3.05 -26.75
CA ASP A 27 -5.59 3.45 -27.07
C ASP A 27 -4.62 3.22 -25.90
N TYR A 28 -5.13 2.90 -24.72
CA TYR A 28 -4.32 2.59 -23.55
C TYR A 28 -3.92 1.11 -23.53
N ALA A 29 -2.64 0.83 -23.33
CA ALA A 29 -2.11 -0.53 -23.11
C ALA A 29 -1.77 -0.71 -21.61
N PRO A 30 -2.62 -1.40 -20.82
CA PRO A 30 -2.34 -1.63 -19.41
C PRO A 30 -1.09 -2.51 -19.21
N THR A 31 -0.42 -2.36 -18.07
CA THR A 31 0.66 -3.27 -17.60
C THR A 31 0.29 -4.76 -17.57
N ILE A 32 -1.00 -5.09 -17.39
CA ILE A 32 -1.50 -6.47 -17.44
C ILE A 32 -1.96 -6.72 -18.89
N PRO A 33 -1.35 -7.68 -19.62
CA PRO A 33 -1.72 -7.99 -21.00
C PRO A 33 -3.17 -8.45 -21.17
N ASP A 34 -3.75 -8.14 -22.33
CA ASP A 34 -5.13 -8.45 -22.68
C ASP A 34 -5.38 -9.97 -22.63
N GLU A 35 -4.43 -10.79 -23.08
CA GLU A 35 -4.54 -12.25 -23.10
C GLU A 35 -4.67 -12.86 -21.70
N LEU A 36 -4.02 -12.26 -20.69
CA LEU A 36 -4.14 -12.72 -19.30
C LEU A 36 -5.55 -12.44 -18.78
N VAL A 37 -6.07 -11.26 -19.08
CA VAL A 37 -7.42 -10.88 -18.64
C VAL A 37 -8.46 -11.75 -19.32
N GLU A 38 -8.35 -11.97 -20.63
CA GLU A 38 -9.22 -12.87 -21.38
C GLU A 38 -9.18 -14.29 -20.82
N HIS A 39 -8.01 -14.82 -20.47
CA HIS A 39 -7.89 -16.14 -19.84
C HIS A 39 -8.65 -16.21 -18.50
N TYR A 40 -8.51 -15.20 -17.63
CA TYR A 40 -9.20 -15.18 -16.33
C TYR A 40 -10.70 -14.93 -16.46
N LEU A 41 -11.14 -14.13 -17.43
CA LEU A 41 -12.56 -13.94 -17.75
C LEU A 41 -13.17 -15.24 -18.31
N ALA A 42 -12.50 -15.90 -19.26
CA ALA A 42 -12.96 -17.18 -19.78
C ALA A 42 -13.04 -18.24 -18.68
N LYS A 43 -12.08 -18.24 -17.75
CA LYS A 43 -12.08 -19.13 -16.58
C LYS A 43 -13.26 -18.89 -15.63
N SER A 44 -13.76 -17.65 -15.52
CA SER A 44 -14.98 -17.35 -14.77
C SER A 44 -16.26 -17.60 -15.57
N GLY A 45 -16.16 -17.99 -16.85
CA GLY A 45 -17.28 -18.26 -17.74
C GLY A 45 -17.78 -17.03 -18.50
N PHE A 46 -17.00 -15.95 -18.54
CA PHE A 46 -17.33 -14.72 -19.26
C PHE A 46 -16.42 -14.53 -20.47
N GLN A 47 -17.01 -14.37 -21.65
CA GLN A 47 -16.28 -14.04 -22.87
C GLN A 47 -16.85 -12.74 -23.44
N CYS A 48 -15.96 -11.79 -23.73
CA CYS A 48 -16.35 -10.53 -24.31
C CYS A 48 -15.41 -10.20 -25.48
N PRO A 49 -15.94 -9.90 -26.68
CA PRO A 49 -15.13 -9.44 -27.80
C PRO A 49 -14.74 -7.96 -27.69
N ASP A 50 -15.29 -7.22 -26.72
CA ASP A 50 -14.99 -5.79 -26.53
C ASP A 50 -13.70 -5.61 -25.72
N VAL A 51 -12.63 -5.22 -26.42
CA VAL A 51 -11.30 -4.95 -25.84
C VAL A 51 -11.35 -3.88 -24.74
N ARG A 52 -12.32 -2.95 -24.77
CA ARG A 52 -12.47 -1.91 -23.74
C ARG A 52 -12.82 -2.53 -22.39
N LEU A 53 -13.65 -3.57 -22.38
CA LEU A 53 -14.02 -4.27 -21.16
C LEU A 53 -12.87 -5.11 -20.62
N VAL A 54 -12.09 -5.73 -21.50
CA VAL A 54 -10.85 -6.44 -21.13
C VAL A 54 -9.88 -5.47 -20.45
N ARG A 55 -9.61 -4.32 -21.07
CA ARG A 55 -8.70 -3.31 -20.51
C ARG A 55 -9.24 -2.62 -19.28
N LEU A 56 -10.55 -2.44 -19.16
CA LEU A 56 -11.19 -1.93 -17.94
C LEU A 56 -10.89 -2.84 -16.75
N VAL A 57 -11.06 -4.16 -16.92
CA VAL A 57 -10.74 -5.14 -15.87
C VAL A 57 -9.25 -5.12 -15.55
N ALA A 58 -8.38 -4.98 -16.56
CA ALA A 58 -6.94 -4.83 -16.37
C ALA A 58 -6.61 -3.62 -15.47
N VAL A 59 -7.13 -2.44 -15.81
CA VAL A 59 -6.91 -1.18 -15.08
C VAL A 59 -7.50 -1.24 -13.66
N ALA A 60 -8.69 -1.81 -13.50
CA ALA A 60 -9.31 -2.00 -12.20
C ALA A 60 -8.44 -2.89 -11.29
N THR A 61 -7.90 -3.98 -11.85
CA THR A 61 -6.99 -4.89 -11.13
C THR A 61 -5.68 -4.18 -10.74
N GLN A 62 -5.12 -3.38 -11.64
CA GLN A 62 -3.91 -2.59 -11.36
C GLN A 62 -4.14 -1.57 -10.25
N LYS A 63 -5.26 -0.84 -10.31
CA LYS A 63 -5.65 0.10 -9.26
C LYS A 63 -5.75 -0.60 -7.92
N PHE A 64 -6.43 -1.75 -7.87
CA PHE A 64 -6.59 -2.52 -6.64
C PHE A 64 -5.23 -2.95 -6.05
N VAL A 65 -4.34 -3.52 -6.87
CA VAL A 65 -3.00 -3.93 -6.41
C VAL A 65 -2.18 -2.71 -5.96
N ALA A 66 -2.29 -1.58 -6.65
CA ALA A 66 -1.60 -0.35 -6.27
C ALA A 66 -2.10 0.22 -4.93
N GLU A 67 -3.40 0.15 -4.66
CA GLU A 67 -3.98 0.55 -3.37
C GLU A 67 -3.47 -0.33 -2.22
N VAL A 68 -3.53 -1.66 -2.37
CA VAL A 68 -2.98 -2.59 -1.38
C VAL A 68 -1.48 -2.35 -1.14
N ALA A 69 -0.71 -2.11 -2.21
CA ALA A 69 0.72 -1.82 -2.10
C ALA A 69 0.99 -0.48 -1.39
N SER A 70 0.17 0.54 -1.65
CA SER A 70 0.25 1.84 -1.00
C SER A 70 -0.03 1.73 0.51
N ASP A 71 -1.05 0.98 0.91
CA ASP A 71 -1.39 0.79 2.32
C ASP A 71 -0.32 -0.03 3.04
N ALA A 72 0.20 -1.09 2.42
CA ALA A 72 1.31 -1.84 2.96
C ALA A 72 2.58 -0.98 3.09
N LEU A 73 2.83 -0.05 2.16
CA LEU A 73 3.92 0.91 2.25
C LEU A 73 3.75 1.85 3.46
N GLN A 74 2.54 2.29 3.76
CA GLN A 74 2.27 3.10 4.95
C GLN A 74 2.58 2.33 6.25
N HIS A 75 2.17 1.06 6.34
CA HIS A 75 2.53 0.20 7.47
C HIS A 75 4.04 -0.01 7.60
N CYS A 76 4.75 -0.18 6.47
CA CYS A 76 6.20 -0.32 6.47
C CYS A 76 6.88 0.96 7.00
N LYS A 77 6.45 2.14 6.54
CA LYS A 77 6.96 3.43 7.02
C LYS A 77 6.69 3.65 8.51
N ALA A 78 5.47 3.35 8.97
CA ALA A 78 5.10 3.49 10.38
C ALA A 78 5.94 2.59 11.30
N ARG A 79 6.18 1.33 10.89
CA ARG A 79 7.07 0.42 11.61
C ARG A 79 8.50 0.95 11.67
N GLN A 80 9.06 1.42 10.57
CA GLN A 80 10.44 1.93 10.55
C GLN A 80 10.61 3.20 11.39
N ALA A 81 9.60 4.08 11.45
CA ALA A 81 9.61 5.24 12.32
C ALA A 81 9.67 4.86 13.82
N ALA A 82 8.96 3.79 14.22
CA ALA A 82 9.02 3.26 15.58
C ALA A 82 10.41 2.70 15.95
N VAL A 83 11.05 1.97 15.02
CA VAL A 83 12.42 1.43 15.21
C VAL A 83 13.47 2.55 15.31
N VAL A 84 13.24 3.70 14.66
CA VAL A 84 14.16 4.85 14.73
C VAL A 84 14.07 5.61 16.05
N LYS A 85 12.91 5.59 16.73
CA LYS A 85 12.72 6.28 18.01
C LYS A 85 13.59 5.68 19.11
N ASP A 86 13.78 4.35 19.11
CA ASP A 86 14.57 3.62 20.12
C ASP A 86 16.08 3.94 20.03
N LYS A 87 16.61 4.18 18.83
CA LYS A 87 18.01 4.61 18.64
C LYS A 87 18.23 6.09 18.99
N ARG A 88 17.17 6.90 19.07
CA ARG A 88 17.29 8.33 19.39
C ARG A 88 17.43 8.60 20.88
N GLU A 89 16.97 7.73 21.80
CA GLU A 89 17.10 7.99 23.25
C GLU A 89 18.56 8.08 23.72
N LYS A 90 19.50 7.36 23.09
CA LYS A 90 20.93 7.49 23.38
C LYS A 90 21.59 8.71 22.70
N GLN A 91 21.02 9.22 21.62
CA GLN A 91 21.49 10.40 20.87
C GLN A 91 20.84 11.71 21.34
N GLN A 92 19.74 11.64 22.08
CA GLN A 92 18.90 12.77 22.49
C GLN A 92 19.66 13.80 23.36
N LYS A 93 20.65 13.36 24.15
CA LYS A 93 21.46 14.27 24.98
C LYS A 93 22.38 15.17 24.16
N VAL A 94 22.86 14.72 23.00
CA VAL A 94 23.78 15.48 22.14
C VAL A 94 23.02 16.47 21.25
N ILE A 95 21.86 16.06 20.75
CA ILE A 95 20.99 16.87 19.90
C ILE A 95 20.42 18.08 20.67
N TYR A 96 20.06 17.92 21.95
CA TYR A 96 19.47 19.00 22.75
C TYR A 96 20.46 20.17 22.99
N LEU A 97 21.75 19.90 23.12
CA LEU A 97 22.79 20.94 23.25
C LEU A 97 23.06 21.67 21.91
N CYS A 98 22.92 20.98 20.78
CA CYS A 98 23.09 21.55 19.45
C CYS A 98 21.86 22.39 19.01
N LEU A 99 20.64 21.93 19.34
CA LEU A 99 19.41 22.68 19.08
C LEU A 99 19.32 23.96 19.92
N LEU A 100 19.83 23.95 21.16
CA LEU A 100 19.86 25.14 22.00
C LEU A 100 20.79 26.24 21.43
N SER A 101 21.85 25.85 20.70
CA SER A 101 22.71 26.79 19.98
C SER A 101 22.11 27.24 18.64
N PHE A 102 21.32 26.39 17.98
CA PHE A 102 20.68 26.70 16.69
C PHE A 102 19.42 27.57 16.81
N LEU A 103 18.61 27.39 17.87
CA LEU A 103 17.37 28.16 18.11
C LEU A 103 17.60 29.64 18.40
N ILE A 104 18.82 30.04 18.78
CA ILE A 104 19.18 31.45 18.95
C ILE A 104 19.30 32.16 17.58
N SER A 105 19.45 31.43 16.47
CA SER A 105 19.76 32.02 15.16
C SER A 105 18.70 31.88 14.07
N PHE A 106 17.72 30.98 14.15
CA PHE A 106 16.85 30.74 13.00
C PHE A 106 15.42 30.33 13.38
N GLY A 107 14.45 31.19 13.04
CA GLY A 107 13.03 30.95 13.22
C GLY A 107 12.49 29.82 12.32
N LEU A 108 12.35 28.65 12.93
CA LEU A 108 11.38 27.57 12.70
C LEU A 108 10.81 27.33 11.30
N SER A 109 11.23 26.21 10.71
CA SER A 109 10.35 25.14 10.21
C SER A 109 11.19 23.85 10.12
N ASP A 110 11.11 23.00 11.14
CA ASP A 110 11.78 21.69 11.29
C ASP A 110 11.15 20.58 10.40
N PRO A 111 11.76 19.38 10.24
CA PRO A 111 13.18 19.09 10.01
C PRO A 111 13.43 17.96 8.95
N LEU A 112 14.62 18.02 8.36
CA LEU A 112 15.26 16.96 7.55
C LEU A 112 15.44 15.65 8.33
N LEU A 113 14.94 14.52 7.81
CA LEU A 113 15.55 13.19 7.98
C LEU A 113 14.93 12.13 7.05
N GLU A 114 15.00 12.36 5.75
CA GLU A 114 14.75 11.30 4.76
C GLU A 114 15.99 10.41 4.70
N GLN A 115 16.19 9.60 5.74
CA GLN A 115 17.19 8.54 5.67
C GLN A 115 16.66 7.50 4.70
N ASP A 116 17.32 7.47 3.54
CA ASP A 116 17.17 6.54 2.42
C ASP A 116 17.46 5.09 2.87
N LYS A 117 16.62 4.58 3.77
CA LYS A 117 16.64 3.20 4.23
C LYS A 117 15.80 2.42 3.23
N ARG A 118 16.44 1.44 2.59
CA ARG A 118 15.77 0.50 1.69
C ARG A 118 14.51 -0.05 2.37
N LEU A 119 13.35 0.35 1.86
CA LEU A 119 12.07 -0.16 2.33
C LEU A 119 11.92 -1.60 1.82
N ILE A 120 11.58 -2.51 2.73
CA ILE A 120 11.31 -3.92 2.42
C ILE A 120 9.85 -4.19 2.76
N LEU A 121 9.10 -4.71 1.79
CA LEU A 121 7.74 -5.17 2.02
C LEU A 121 7.80 -6.50 2.78
N THR A 122 7.25 -6.52 3.99
CA THR A 122 7.24 -7.73 4.83
C THR A 122 5.83 -8.31 4.92
N MET A 123 5.74 -9.58 5.32
CA MET A 123 4.46 -10.25 5.53
C MET A 123 3.60 -9.56 6.60
N ASP A 124 4.21 -8.91 7.59
CA ASP A 124 3.47 -8.15 8.60
C ASP A 124 2.81 -6.88 8.05
N ASP A 125 3.44 -6.21 7.08
CA ASP A 125 2.85 -5.02 6.44
C ASP A 125 1.69 -5.42 5.54
N LEU A 126 1.93 -6.44 4.72
CA LEU A 126 0.96 -6.92 3.75
C LEU A 126 -0.25 -7.56 4.44
N SER A 127 -0.04 -8.35 5.49
CA SER A 127 -1.15 -8.98 6.24
C SER A 127 -2.01 -7.97 6.99
N LYS A 128 -1.44 -6.83 7.42
CA LYS A 128 -2.21 -5.72 7.99
C LYS A 128 -3.07 -5.03 6.94
N SER A 129 -2.46 -4.64 5.81
CA SER A 129 -3.19 -4.00 4.70
C SER A 129 -4.31 -4.90 4.18
N LEU A 130 -4.03 -6.18 3.89
CA LEU A 130 -5.03 -7.13 3.39
C LEU A 130 -6.18 -7.40 4.37
N ARG A 131 -5.95 -7.25 5.68
CA ARG A 131 -6.99 -7.43 6.69
C ARG A 131 -8.08 -6.38 6.58
N GLU A 132 -7.75 -5.16 6.13
CA GLU A 132 -8.73 -4.09 5.90
C GLU A 132 -9.67 -4.43 4.73
N TYR A 133 -9.17 -5.19 3.75
CA TYR A 133 -9.95 -5.75 2.64
C TYR A 133 -10.62 -7.09 2.98
N GLY A 134 -10.57 -7.55 4.23
CA GLY A 134 -11.20 -8.81 4.68
C GLY A 134 -10.41 -10.08 4.35
N VAL A 135 -9.16 -9.96 3.89
CA VAL A 135 -8.31 -11.10 3.55
C VAL A 135 -7.36 -11.40 4.72
N ASN A 136 -7.48 -12.60 5.30
CA ASN A 136 -6.65 -13.00 6.43
C ASN A 136 -5.47 -13.89 6.02
N VAL A 137 -4.27 -13.30 5.96
CA VAL A 137 -3.03 -14.01 5.68
C VAL A 137 -2.36 -14.40 7.00
N LYS A 138 -2.25 -15.70 7.28
CA LYS A 138 -1.55 -16.20 8.48
C LYS A 138 -0.09 -16.49 8.14
N HIS A 139 0.83 -15.98 8.95
CA HIS A 139 2.21 -16.48 8.96
C HIS A 139 2.20 -17.90 9.52
N GLN A 140 2.80 -18.85 8.81
CA GLN A 140 3.01 -20.20 9.37
C GLN A 140 4.10 -20.10 10.43
N GLU A 141 3.83 -20.60 11.64
CA GLU A 141 4.87 -20.68 12.67
C GLU A 141 5.97 -21.63 12.19
N TYR A 142 7.22 -21.16 12.22
CA TYR A 142 8.37 -21.99 11.89
C TYR A 142 8.53 -23.07 12.97
N PHE A 143 8.50 -24.34 12.58
CA PHE A 143 8.74 -25.45 13.49
C PHE A 143 10.26 -25.63 13.63
N ALA A 144 10.81 -25.29 14.80
CA ALA A 144 12.15 -25.74 15.15
C ALA A 144 12.03 -27.15 15.71
N ASP A 145 12.72 -28.12 15.12
CA ASP A 145 12.66 -29.55 15.51
C ASP A 145 13.03 -29.80 16.99
N SER A 146 13.62 -28.80 17.66
CA SER A 146 13.83 -28.84 19.10
C SER A 146 13.88 -27.43 19.71
N PRO A 147 13.36 -27.23 20.94
CA PRO A 147 13.35 -25.95 21.65
C PRO A 147 14.76 -25.45 22.03
N SER A 148 15.81 -26.23 21.78
CA SER A 148 17.21 -25.89 21.99
C SER A 148 17.92 -25.29 20.77
N THR A 149 17.26 -25.22 19.61
CA THR A 149 17.87 -24.70 18.39
C THR A 149 18.07 -23.19 18.50
N GLY A 150 19.31 -22.75 18.75
CA GLY A 150 19.67 -21.34 18.92
C GLY A 150 20.05 -20.92 20.34
N ILE A 151 20.05 -21.84 21.31
CA ILE A 151 20.67 -21.60 22.62
C ILE A 151 22.18 -21.87 22.45
N ASP A 152 22.99 -20.81 22.39
CA ASP A 152 24.45 -20.98 22.49
C ASP A 152 24.78 -21.73 23.79
N PRO A 153 25.56 -22.82 23.74
CA PRO A 153 25.92 -23.60 24.92
C PRO A 153 26.87 -22.87 25.89
N ALA A 154 27.21 -21.59 25.63
CA ALA A 154 28.22 -20.83 26.35
C ALA A 154 27.71 -20.04 27.56
N SER A 155 26.51 -20.30 28.08
CA SER A 155 26.01 -19.66 29.31
C SER A 155 25.63 -20.66 30.42
N ARG A 156 26.17 -21.89 30.36
CA ARG A 156 26.06 -22.85 31.45
C ARG A 156 27.45 -23.25 31.94
N GLU A 157 27.71 -22.90 33.20
CA GLU A 157 28.95 -23.15 33.99
C GLU A 157 30.03 -22.09 33.69
N GLU A 158 30.40 -21.19 34.60
CA GLU A 158 30.76 -21.35 36.02
C GLU A 158 30.42 -20.10 36.86
#